data_AF-A0A8M8V5J5-F1
#
_entry.id   AF-A0A8M8V5J5-F1
#
_cell.length_a   1.000
_cell.length_b   1.000
_cell.length_c   1.000
_cell.angle_alpha   90.00
_cell.angle_beta   90.00
_cell.angle_gamma   90.00
#
_symmetry.space_group_name_H-M   'P 1'
#
loop_
_entity.id
_entity.type
_entity.pdbx_description
1 polymer ?
#
loop_
_entity_poly.entity_id
_entity_poly.type
_entity_poly.pdbx_seq_one_letter_code
_entity_poly.pdbx_strand_id
1 'polypeptide(L)'
;MDSADEVPIGLLQTLPPVEFCCVYGSSLHPNNSHIHTSMIDYILGVPDPQQWHAQNLNMNRHHYASWMVHLGGARLITEVADDIGVGVHFNPYVSHKNRMFKYGVVRMHDLVQDILGWDKFYLSGRLQKPVNVIVDNLEIKKLNSANLKAATSAALLLLPSEFSEEELYAKICSLSYMGDLRMLFAEDKNKVKKIVQGQFKLFKTMYRPILEEFAARDLFRISSSVDQKVNIIQSGLWIVYRMLPCVFSSFATQKPDGNKAWREESI
;
A
#
# COMPACT_ATOMS: atom_id res chain seq x y z
N MET A 1 -2.27 16.23 28.84
CA MET A 1 -2.61 14.79 28.84
C MET A 1 -2.93 14.51 27.39
N ASP A 2 -1.88 14.44 26.57
CA ASP A 2 -1.99 14.46 25.12
C ASP A 2 -2.32 13.05 24.68
N SER A 3 -3.58 12.83 24.30
CA SER A 3 -4.01 11.53 23.81
C SER A 3 -3.27 11.20 22.52
N ALA A 4 -2.76 9.97 22.43
CA ALA A 4 -1.99 9.48 21.27
C ALA A 4 -2.78 9.54 19.94
N ASP A 5 -4.10 9.79 20.01
CA ASP A 5 -5.02 9.88 18.87
C ASP A 5 -5.03 11.26 18.18
N GLU A 6 -4.48 12.34 18.79
CA GLU A 6 -4.44 13.67 18.15
C GLU A 6 -3.26 13.84 17.17
N VAL A 7 -2.20 13.05 17.34
CA VAL A 7 -0.93 13.19 16.60
C VAL A 7 -1.08 12.99 15.08
N PRO A 8 -1.90 12.05 14.56
CA PRO A 8 -2.06 11.84 13.13
C PRO A 8 -2.91 12.92 12.43
N ILE A 9 -3.65 13.75 13.16
CA ILE A 9 -4.57 14.73 12.56
C ILE A 9 -3.88 16.10 12.39
N GLY A 10 -2.84 16.39 13.17
CA GLY A 10 -2.21 17.70 13.25
C GLY A 10 -1.72 18.27 11.90
N LEU A 11 -0.93 17.51 11.14
CA LEU A 11 -0.44 17.97 9.83
C LEU A 11 -1.59 18.15 8.84
N LEU A 12 -2.60 17.29 8.88
CA LEU A 12 -3.69 17.33 7.89
C LEU A 12 -4.46 18.66 7.93
N GLN A 13 -4.58 19.27 9.11
CA GLN A 13 -5.23 20.57 9.30
C GLN A 13 -4.48 21.75 8.65
N THR A 14 -3.19 21.58 8.32
CA THR A 14 -2.40 22.63 7.66
C THR A 14 -2.35 22.47 6.14
N LEU A 15 -2.95 21.42 5.58
CA LEU A 15 -2.94 21.12 4.15
C LEU A 15 -4.27 21.50 3.50
N PRO A 16 -4.33 21.70 2.17
CA PRO A 16 -5.60 21.84 1.47
C PRO A 16 -6.47 20.58 1.62
N PRO A 17 -7.80 20.69 1.41
CA PRO A 17 -8.74 19.58 1.58
C PRO A 17 -8.36 18.32 0.81
N VAL A 18 -8.66 17.15 1.38
CA VAL A 18 -8.42 15.83 0.79
C VAL A 18 -9.71 14.99 0.86
N GLU A 19 -9.88 14.05 -0.06
CA GLU A 19 -11.02 13.12 -0.06
C GLU A 19 -10.68 11.79 0.65
N PHE A 20 -9.40 11.48 0.74
CA PHE A 20 -8.90 10.30 1.41
C PHE A 20 -7.58 10.62 2.12
N CYS A 21 -7.41 10.07 3.33
CA CYS A 21 -6.14 10.16 4.05
C CYS A 21 -5.93 8.90 4.87
N CYS A 22 -4.80 8.23 4.66
CA CYS A 22 -4.36 7.17 5.56
C CYS A 22 -2.92 7.38 6.01
N VAL A 23 -2.68 7.05 7.27
CA VAL A 23 -1.35 7.02 7.90
C VAL A 23 -0.85 5.61 7.96
N TYR A 24 0.45 5.46 7.78
CA TYR A 24 1.04 4.15 7.59
C TYR A 24 2.50 4.12 8.02
N GLY A 25 3.06 2.91 8.16
CA GLY A 25 4.49 2.71 8.42
C GLY A 25 4.78 2.35 9.88
N SER A 26 6.03 2.52 10.28
CA SER A 26 6.53 2.11 11.61
C SER A 26 5.91 2.90 12.76
N SER A 27 5.28 4.05 12.50
CA SER A 27 4.50 4.81 13.48
C SER A 27 3.28 4.02 14.01
N LEU A 28 2.76 3.07 13.23
CA LEU A 28 1.66 2.19 13.64
C LEU A 28 2.11 0.98 14.47
N HIS A 29 3.41 0.81 14.72
CA HIS A 29 3.92 -0.33 15.48
C HIS A 29 3.81 -0.04 16.98
N PRO A 30 3.03 -0.80 17.75
CA PRO A 30 2.85 -0.57 19.19
C PRO A 30 4.15 -0.71 20.00
N ASN A 31 5.14 -1.45 19.47
CA ASN A 31 6.45 -1.68 20.10
C ASN A 31 7.55 -0.77 19.54
N ASN A 32 7.22 0.32 18.85
CA ASN A 32 8.22 1.22 18.31
C ASN A 32 8.81 2.10 19.43
N SER A 33 9.97 1.71 19.96
CA SER A 33 10.77 2.49 20.93
C SER A 33 11.17 3.88 20.41
N HIS A 34 11.04 4.10 19.11
CA HIS A 34 11.35 5.34 18.40
C HIS A 34 10.12 6.05 17.88
N ILE A 35 8.94 5.84 18.48
CA ILE A 35 7.69 6.46 18.01
C ILE A 35 7.82 7.98 17.86
N HIS A 36 8.67 8.62 18.67
CA HIS A 36 8.97 10.06 18.65
C HIS A 36 9.90 10.52 17.52
N THR A 37 10.77 9.65 17.00
CA THR A 37 11.77 9.98 15.98
C THR A 37 11.47 9.37 14.61
N SER A 38 10.56 8.39 14.52
CA SER A 38 10.14 7.81 13.25
C SER A 38 9.25 8.79 12.47
N MET A 39 9.55 8.95 11.19
CA MET A 39 8.74 9.71 10.25
C MET A 39 7.34 9.08 10.11
N ILE A 40 6.30 9.91 10.07
CA ILE A 40 4.92 9.47 9.87
C ILE A 40 4.57 9.61 8.39
N ASP A 41 4.24 8.49 7.74
CA ASP A 41 3.92 8.46 6.31
C ASP A 41 2.42 8.57 6.06
N TYR A 42 2.02 9.46 5.14
CA TYR A 42 0.65 9.71 4.73
C TYR A 42 0.48 9.38 3.25
N ILE A 43 -0.68 8.86 2.88
CA ILE A 43 -1.21 8.92 1.51
C ILE A 43 -2.45 9.80 1.54
N LEU A 44 -2.46 10.83 0.69
CA LEU A 44 -3.52 11.81 0.52
C LEU A 44 -4.13 11.60 -0.87
N GLY A 45 -5.41 11.26 -0.90
CA GLY A 45 -6.18 11.16 -2.13
C GLY A 45 -6.94 12.46 -2.39
N VAL A 46 -6.76 13.03 -3.58
CA VAL A 46 -7.32 14.34 -3.96
C VAL A 46 -7.99 14.27 -5.34
N PRO A 47 -9.02 15.08 -5.63
CA PRO A 47 -9.69 15.04 -6.93
C PRO A 47 -8.77 15.49 -8.07
N ASP A 48 -8.04 16.57 -7.84
CA ASP A 48 -7.10 17.14 -8.79
C ASP A 48 -5.76 17.51 -8.11
N PRO A 49 -4.72 16.68 -8.25
CA PRO A 49 -3.40 16.96 -7.71
C PRO A 49 -2.82 18.29 -8.16
N GLN A 50 -3.09 18.75 -9.39
CA GLN A 50 -2.50 20.00 -9.89
C GLN A 50 -3.07 21.19 -9.13
N GLN A 51 -4.39 21.26 -9.01
CA GLN A 51 -5.07 22.29 -8.23
C GLN A 51 -4.67 22.20 -6.75
N TRP A 52 -4.62 20.99 -6.19
CA TRP A 52 -4.24 20.78 -4.80
C TRP A 52 -2.81 21.25 -4.52
N HIS A 53 -1.85 20.90 -5.38
CA HIS A 53 -0.46 21.34 -5.24
C HIS A 53 -0.31 22.85 -5.40
N ALA A 54 -1.08 23.49 -6.27
CA ALA A 54 -1.10 24.95 -6.39
C ALA A 54 -1.57 25.62 -5.09
N GLN A 55 -2.63 25.11 -4.46
CA GLN A 55 -3.10 25.61 -3.17
C GLN A 55 -2.06 25.36 -2.07
N ASN A 56 -1.50 24.15 -2.00
CA ASN A 56 -0.52 23.79 -0.99
C ASN A 56 0.81 24.56 -1.16
N LEU A 57 1.19 24.95 -2.38
CA LEU A 57 2.35 25.83 -2.61
C LEU A 57 2.14 27.22 -2.03
N ASN A 58 0.91 27.75 -2.09
CA ASN A 58 0.57 29.05 -1.49
C ASN A 58 0.56 28.99 0.04
N MET A 59 0.05 27.89 0.61
CA MET A 59 -0.07 27.71 2.06
C MET A 59 1.25 27.25 2.71
N ASN A 60 1.95 26.31 2.07
CA ASN A 60 3.06 25.56 2.64
C ASN A 60 4.23 25.43 1.65
N ARG A 61 4.65 26.56 1.07
CA ARG A 61 5.75 26.63 0.09
C ARG A 61 7.02 25.87 0.51
N HIS A 62 7.32 25.89 1.81
CA HIS A 62 8.50 25.26 2.42
C HIS A 62 8.45 23.72 2.47
N HIS A 63 7.30 23.09 2.17
CA HIS A 63 7.21 21.63 2.03
C HIS A 63 7.86 21.12 0.73
N TYR A 64 8.07 21.99 -0.25
CA TYR A 64 8.59 21.64 -1.56
C TYR A 64 10.08 21.98 -1.68
N ALA A 65 10.79 21.20 -2.49
CA ALA A 65 12.18 21.48 -2.80
C ALA A 65 12.31 22.84 -3.51
N SER A 66 13.30 23.65 -3.10
CA SER A 66 13.46 25.02 -3.60
C SER A 66 13.52 25.11 -5.12
N TRP A 67 14.19 24.19 -5.81
CA TRP A 67 14.30 24.23 -7.28
C TRP A 67 12.94 24.09 -7.98
N MET A 68 12.03 23.27 -7.45
CA MET A 68 10.70 22.99 -7.99
C MET A 68 9.79 24.23 -7.91
N VAL A 69 10.00 25.02 -6.86
CA VAL A 69 9.32 26.29 -6.62
C VAL A 69 9.79 27.40 -7.57
N HIS A 70 11.05 27.39 -8.00
CA HIS A 70 11.64 28.46 -8.82
C HIS A 70 11.55 28.19 -10.33
N LEU A 71 11.41 26.92 -10.78
CA LEU A 71 11.50 26.56 -12.19
C LEU A 71 10.16 26.25 -12.89
N GLY A 72 9.04 26.00 -12.18
CA GLY A 72 7.76 25.83 -12.89
C GLY A 72 6.51 25.44 -12.09
N GLY A 73 6.50 25.64 -10.77
CA GLY A 73 5.27 25.62 -9.97
C GLY A 73 4.48 24.31 -10.05
N ALA A 74 3.17 24.35 -9.75
CA ALA A 74 2.32 23.16 -9.62
C ALA A 74 2.25 22.26 -10.86
N ARG A 75 2.46 22.84 -12.06
CA ARG A 75 2.38 22.11 -13.32
C ARG A 75 3.58 21.17 -13.54
N LEU A 76 4.80 21.62 -13.24
CA LEU A 76 5.97 20.72 -13.26
C LEU A 76 5.90 19.64 -12.17
N ILE A 77 5.24 19.92 -11.05
CA ILE A 77 5.07 18.96 -9.93
C ILE A 77 4.22 17.77 -10.36
N THR A 78 3.12 18.03 -11.05
CA THR A 78 2.23 16.98 -11.56
C THR A 78 2.78 16.30 -12.81
N GLU A 79 3.37 17.05 -13.75
CA GLU A 79 4.00 16.46 -14.94
C GLU A 79 5.10 15.46 -14.55
N VAL A 80 5.91 15.73 -13.52
CA VAL A 80 6.92 14.77 -13.02
C VAL A 80 6.31 13.56 -12.31
N ALA A 81 5.18 13.73 -11.59
CA ALA A 81 4.50 12.64 -10.90
C ALA A 81 3.72 11.71 -11.85
N ASP A 82 3.15 12.30 -12.91
CA ASP A 82 2.31 11.63 -13.91
C ASP A 82 3.18 10.95 -15.00
N ASP A 83 4.30 11.56 -15.43
CA ASP A 83 5.12 11.04 -16.55
C ASP A 83 6.33 10.16 -16.13
N ILE A 84 6.80 10.25 -14.87
CA ILE A 84 8.05 9.58 -14.43
C ILE A 84 7.83 8.65 -13.20
N GLY A 85 6.65 8.69 -12.57
CA GLY A 85 6.40 8.03 -11.27
C GLY A 85 5.24 7.03 -11.23
N VAL A 86 4.96 6.53 -10.02
CA VAL A 86 3.79 5.68 -9.71
C VAL A 86 2.47 6.47 -9.64
N GLY A 87 2.42 7.72 -10.12
CA GLY A 87 1.28 8.62 -9.97
C GLY A 87 1.10 9.19 -8.55
N VAL A 88 2.18 9.23 -7.76
CA VAL A 88 2.16 9.76 -6.38
C VAL A 88 3.31 10.75 -6.20
N HIS A 89 3.00 12.00 -5.87
CA HIS A 89 4.01 13.00 -5.53
C HIS A 89 4.27 13.02 -4.03
N PHE A 90 5.52 12.79 -3.61
CA PHE A 90 5.89 12.78 -2.19
C PHE A 90 6.59 14.07 -1.77
N ASN A 91 6.11 14.65 -0.67
CA ASN A 91 6.82 15.68 0.10
C ASN A 91 7.42 15.04 1.37
N PRO A 92 8.72 14.70 1.37
CA PRO A 92 9.38 14.13 2.55
C PRO A 92 9.88 15.22 3.50
N TYR A 93 10.22 14.81 4.72
CA TYR A 93 10.89 15.65 5.73
C TYR A 93 10.13 16.92 6.14
N VAL A 94 8.80 16.85 6.16
CA VAL A 94 7.96 17.95 6.61
C VAL A 94 7.87 17.95 8.12
N SER A 95 8.30 19.03 8.77
CA SER A 95 8.26 19.17 10.22
C SER A 95 7.00 19.88 10.67
N HIS A 96 6.24 19.26 11.58
CA HIS A 96 5.07 19.87 12.21
C HIS A 96 4.97 19.44 13.68
N LYS A 97 4.84 20.39 14.61
CA LYS A 97 4.75 20.14 16.07
C LYS A 97 5.79 19.13 16.59
N ASN A 98 7.06 19.33 16.23
CA ASN A 98 8.20 18.48 16.60
C ASN A 98 8.13 17.02 16.10
N ARG A 99 7.32 16.76 15.07
CA ARG A 99 7.25 15.46 14.38
C ARG A 99 7.63 15.63 12.92
N MET A 100 8.26 14.58 12.38
CA MET A 100 8.63 14.51 10.98
C MET A 100 7.59 13.71 10.21
N PHE A 101 7.23 14.23 9.04
CA PHE A 101 6.21 13.68 8.17
C PHE A 101 6.73 13.49 6.76
N LYS A 102 6.13 12.52 6.08
CA LYS A 102 6.18 12.38 4.63
C LYS A 102 4.76 12.15 4.15
N TYR A 103 4.32 12.92 3.16
CA TYR A 103 3.00 12.70 2.58
C TYR A 103 3.09 12.55 1.06
N GLY A 104 2.40 11.54 0.54
CA GLY A 104 2.20 11.30 -0.89
C GLY A 104 0.83 11.81 -1.32
N VAL A 105 0.77 12.54 -2.42
CA VAL A 105 -0.48 13.05 -3.02
C VAL A 105 -0.77 12.25 -4.28
N VAL A 106 -2.00 11.73 -4.39
CA VAL A 106 -2.47 10.93 -5.52
C VAL A 106 -3.86 11.38 -5.98
N ARG A 107 -4.12 11.29 -7.29
CA ARG A 107 -5.45 11.50 -7.84
C ARG A 107 -6.40 10.38 -7.38
N MET A 108 -7.60 10.74 -6.91
CA MET A 108 -8.58 9.74 -6.45
C MET A 108 -8.90 8.68 -7.50
N HIS A 109 -8.98 9.09 -8.77
CA HIS A 109 -9.20 8.16 -9.88
C HIS A 109 -8.11 7.08 -9.93
N ASP A 110 -6.84 7.48 -9.91
CA ASP A 110 -5.70 6.56 -10.00
C ASP A 110 -5.61 5.64 -8.79
N LEU A 111 -5.93 6.17 -7.59
CA LEU A 111 -6.03 5.35 -6.38
C LEU A 111 -7.10 4.26 -6.52
N VAL A 112 -8.29 4.60 -7.01
CA VAL A 112 -9.38 3.63 -7.20
C VAL A 112 -9.04 2.61 -8.28
N GLN A 113 -8.48 3.06 -9.41
CA GLN A 113 -8.03 2.16 -10.48
C GLN A 113 -6.98 1.18 -9.96
N ASP A 114 -5.99 1.65 -9.20
CA ASP A 114 -4.95 0.77 -8.68
C ASP A 114 -5.50 -0.23 -7.65
N ILE A 115 -6.44 0.18 -6.79
CA ILE A 115 -7.13 -0.70 -5.82
C ILE A 115 -7.90 -1.83 -6.53
N LEU A 116 -8.64 -1.51 -7.60
CA LEU A 116 -9.54 -2.46 -8.26
C LEU A 116 -8.84 -3.28 -9.36
N GLY A 117 -7.88 -2.68 -10.06
CA GLY A 117 -7.23 -3.24 -11.25
C GLY A 117 -5.80 -3.73 -11.05
N TRP A 118 -5.13 -3.31 -9.97
CA TRP A 118 -3.70 -3.57 -9.75
C TRP A 118 -2.79 -3.02 -10.86
N ASP A 119 -3.19 -1.93 -11.52
CA ASP A 119 -2.50 -1.35 -12.69
C ASP A 119 -1.03 -1.04 -12.41
N LYS A 120 -0.74 -0.35 -11.31
CA LYS A 120 0.64 -0.01 -10.87
C LYS A 120 1.07 -0.87 -9.69
N PHE A 121 0.10 -1.47 -9.00
CA PHE A 121 0.22 -2.29 -7.80
C PHE A 121 0.91 -1.62 -6.60
N TYR A 122 1.08 -0.30 -6.65
CA TYR A 122 1.82 0.46 -5.65
C TYR A 122 0.95 0.81 -4.44
N LEU A 123 -0.23 1.38 -4.68
CA LEU A 123 -1.16 1.81 -3.64
C LEU A 123 -2.02 0.65 -3.17
N SER A 124 -2.48 -0.21 -4.09
CA SER A 124 -3.18 -1.45 -3.73
C SER A 124 -2.30 -2.35 -2.86
N GLY A 125 -1.04 -2.56 -3.24
CA GLY A 125 -0.07 -3.28 -2.43
C GLY A 125 0.20 -2.63 -1.07
N ARG A 126 0.07 -1.29 -0.96
CA ARG A 126 0.14 -0.61 0.34
C ARG A 126 -1.11 -0.84 1.17
N LEU A 127 -2.29 -0.79 0.58
CA LEU A 127 -3.59 -0.94 1.23
C LEU A 127 -3.98 -2.39 1.54
N GLN A 128 -3.20 -3.36 1.07
CA GLN A 128 -3.21 -4.76 1.53
C GLN A 128 -2.55 -4.96 2.89
N LYS A 129 -1.82 -3.96 3.38
CA LYS A 129 -1.16 -3.96 4.70
C LYS A 129 -1.89 -3.00 5.64
N PRO A 130 -1.80 -3.18 6.96
CA PRO A 130 -2.44 -2.29 7.92
C PRO A 130 -2.10 -0.81 7.69
N VAL A 131 -3.13 0.01 7.72
CA VAL A 131 -3.11 1.48 7.66
C VAL A 131 -4.13 2.03 8.66
N ASN A 132 -3.89 3.25 9.16
CA ASN A 132 -4.87 4.00 9.91
C ASN A 132 -5.52 5.04 8.99
N VAL A 133 -6.79 4.84 8.63
CA VAL A 133 -7.50 5.76 7.73
C VAL A 133 -8.18 6.85 8.54
N ILE A 134 -7.81 8.09 8.27
CA ILE A 134 -8.24 9.32 8.95
C ILE A 134 -9.42 9.97 8.21
N VAL A 135 -9.35 10.01 6.87
CA VAL A 135 -10.41 10.59 6.00
C VAL A 135 -10.76 9.55 4.94
N ASP A 136 -12.06 9.38 4.68
CA ASP A 136 -12.57 8.43 3.68
C ASP A 136 -13.92 8.86 3.11
N ASN A 137 -13.93 9.91 2.28
CA ASN A 137 -15.17 10.49 1.74
C ASN A 137 -15.76 9.68 0.58
N LEU A 138 -14.97 8.82 -0.07
CA LEU A 138 -15.37 8.03 -1.24
C LEU A 138 -15.48 6.51 -0.97
N GLU A 139 -15.68 6.13 0.30
CA GLU A 139 -15.80 4.73 0.74
C GLU A 139 -14.62 3.82 0.28
N ILE A 140 -13.40 4.35 0.26
CA ILE A 140 -12.19 3.62 -0.12
C ILE A 140 -11.98 2.39 0.76
N LYS A 141 -12.31 2.43 2.06
CA LYS A 141 -12.27 1.24 2.91
C LYS A 141 -13.13 0.10 2.37
N LYS A 142 -14.32 0.42 1.87
CA LYS A 142 -15.27 -0.55 1.30
C LYS A 142 -14.77 -1.06 -0.04
N LEU A 143 -14.29 -0.19 -0.92
CA LEU A 143 -13.67 -0.59 -2.19
C LEU A 143 -12.44 -1.50 -1.97
N ASN A 144 -11.62 -1.16 -0.98
CA ASN A 144 -10.43 -1.95 -0.63
C ASN A 144 -10.76 -3.37 -0.17
N SER A 145 -12.00 -3.67 0.25
CA SER A 145 -12.40 -5.05 0.56
C SER A 145 -12.22 -6.00 -0.64
N ALA A 146 -12.44 -5.52 -1.87
CA ALA A 146 -12.19 -6.29 -3.09
C ALA A 146 -10.69 -6.57 -3.28
N ASN A 147 -9.85 -5.55 -3.05
CA ASN A 147 -8.39 -5.68 -3.09
C ASN A 147 -7.86 -6.70 -2.07
N LEU A 148 -8.36 -6.67 -0.82
CA LEU A 148 -7.97 -7.64 0.21
C LEU A 148 -8.39 -9.07 -0.14
N LYS A 149 -9.58 -9.26 -0.72
CA LYS A 149 -10.04 -10.57 -1.21
C LYS A 149 -9.16 -11.07 -2.34
N ALA A 150 -8.87 -10.22 -3.33
CA ALA A 150 -7.99 -10.55 -4.44
C ALA A 150 -6.58 -10.93 -3.97
N ALA A 151 -6.02 -10.17 -3.03
CA ALA A 151 -4.70 -10.46 -2.44
C ALA A 151 -4.69 -11.78 -1.67
N THR A 152 -5.77 -12.08 -0.93
CA THR A 152 -5.93 -13.36 -0.22
C THR A 152 -6.01 -14.50 -1.22
N SER A 153 -6.84 -14.40 -2.26
CA SER A 153 -6.94 -15.40 -3.33
C SER A 153 -5.61 -15.65 -4.03
N ALA A 154 -4.88 -14.58 -4.40
CA ALA A 154 -3.56 -14.70 -5.00
C ALA A 154 -2.56 -15.38 -4.05
N ALA A 155 -2.55 -15.01 -2.77
CA ALA A 155 -1.68 -15.64 -1.78
C ALA A 155 -2.00 -17.12 -1.60
N LEU A 156 -3.28 -17.50 -1.57
CA LEU A 156 -3.69 -18.90 -1.51
C LEU A 156 -3.16 -19.69 -2.72
N LEU A 157 -3.28 -19.16 -3.94
CA LEU A 157 -2.73 -19.84 -5.13
C LEU A 157 -1.21 -20.06 -5.09
N LEU A 158 -0.48 -19.23 -4.33
CA LEU A 158 0.98 -19.26 -4.22
C LEU A 158 1.50 -19.99 -2.98
N LEU A 159 0.61 -20.36 -2.05
CA LEU A 159 0.96 -21.06 -0.83
C LEU A 159 0.89 -22.59 -1.04
N PRO A 160 1.65 -23.37 -0.26
CA PRO A 160 1.46 -24.82 -0.20
C PRO A 160 0.04 -25.17 0.28
N SER A 161 -0.31 -26.47 0.21
CA SER A 161 -1.62 -26.96 0.64
C SER A 161 -1.90 -26.74 2.13
N GLU A 162 -0.85 -26.63 2.95
CA GLU A 162 -0.91 -26.38 4.39
C GLU A 162 -0.01 -25.20 4.76
N PHE A 163 -0.56 -24.22 5.48
CA PHE A 163 0.18 -23.03 5.91
C PHE A 163 -0.47 -22.41 7.15
N SER A 164 0.27 -21.56 7.87
CA SER A 164 -0.19 -20.80 9.02
C SER A 164 -0.74 -19.40 8.65
N GLU A 165 -1.50 -18.77 9.54
CA GLU A 165 -1.93 -17.36 9.37
C GLU A 165 -0.72 -16.41 9.15
N GLU A 166 0.40 -16.63 9.85
CA GLU A 166 1.60 -15.80 9.69
C GLU A 166 2.18 -15.93 8.27
N GLU A 167 2.22 -17.15 7.73
CA GLU A 167 2.66 -17.41 6.36
C GLU A 167 1.70 -16.82 5.32
N LEU A 168 0.39 -16.83 5.60
CA LEU A 168 -0.59 -16.17 4.75
C LEU A 168 -0.36 -14.66 4.70
N TYR A 169 -0.26 -13.99 5.85
CA TYR A 169 -0.03 -12.54 5.90
C TYR A 169 1.33 -12.18 5.31
N ALA A 170 2.36 -13.02 5.51
CA ALA A 170 3.66 -12.85 4.87
C ALA A 170 3.55 -12.97 3.36
N LYS A 171 2.80 -13.95 2.84
CA LYS A 171 2.59 -14.10 1.40
C LYS A 171 1.86 -12.89 0.81
N ILE A 172 0.77 -12.44 1.43
CA ILE A 172 0.02 -11.26 1.00
C ILE A 172 0.93 -10.02 1.00
N CYS A 173 1.66 -9.78 2.09
CA CYS A 173 2.60 -8.67 2.19
C CYS A 173 3.68 -8.76 1.09
N SER A 174 4.18 -9.96 0.79
CA SER A 174 5.19 -10.20 -0.25
C SER A 174 4.70 -9.92 -1.66
N LEU A 175 3.39 -9.95 -1.95
CA LEU A 175 2.86 -9.63 -3.28
C LEU A 175 3.36 -8.27 -3.73
N SER A 176 3.27 -7.25 -2.86
CA SER A 176 3.71 -5.87 -3.15
C SER A 176 5.22 -5.69 -3.37
N TYR A 177 5.98 -6.79 -3.27
CA TYR A 177 7.43 -6.88 -3.46
C TYR A 177 7.80 -7.86 -4.59
N MET A 178 6.83 -8.60 -5.15
CA MET A 178 7.07 -9.54 -6.25
C MET A 178 7.36 -8.77 -7.54
N GLY A 179 8.54 -8.97 -8.11
CA GLY A 179 9.01 -8.25 -9.30
C GLY A 179 9.61 -6.86 -9.02
N ASP A 180 9.68 -6.42 -7.77
CA ASP A 180 10.32 -5.16 -7.39
C ASP A 180 11.85 -5.32 -7.36
N LEU A 181 12.55 -4.67 -8.29
CA LEU A 181 14.03 -4.68 -8.36
C LEU A 181 14.68 -4.14 -7.07
N ARG A 182 13.98 -3.34 -6.25
CA ARG A 182 14.49 -2.84 -4.95
C ARG A 182 14.70 -3.97 -3.94
N MET A 183 13.91 -5.03 -4.00
CA MET A 183 14.07 -6.21 -3.14
C MET A 183 15.15 -7.17 -3.62
N LEU A 184 15.50 -7.13 -4.91
CA LEU A 184 16.61 -7.91 -5.47
C LEU A 184 17.98 -7.35 -5.07
N PHE A 185 18.08 -6.03 -4.83
CA PHE A 185 19.39 -5.38 -4.68
C PHE A 185 19.57 -4.48 -3.44
N ALA A 186 18.51 -4.09 -2.71
CA ALA A 186 18.65 -3.02 -1.69
C ALA A 186 17.97 -3.24 -0.33
N GLU A 187 17.11 -4.25 -0.15
CA GLU A 187 16.19 -4.30 1.00
C GLU A 187 16.36 -5.54 1.91
N ASP A 188 16.09 -5.38 3.21
CA ASP A 188 16.22 -6.44 4.22
C ASP A 188 15.34 -7.66 3.87
N LYS A 189 15.98 -8.81 3.64
CA LYS A 189 15.30 -10.09 3.32
C LYS A 189 14.26 -10.50 4.37
N ASN A 190 14.38 -10.00 5.61
CA ASN A 190 13.44 -10.26 6.69
C ASN A 190 12.36 -9.18 6.85
N LYS A 191 12.33 -8.14 5.99
CA LYS A 191 11.41 -7.00 6.13
C LYS A 191 9.95 -7.43 6.17
N VAL A 192 9.54 -8.32 5.27
CA VAL A 192 8.17 -8.87 5.22
C VAL A 192 7.80 -9.52 6.55
N LYS A 193 8.67 -10.38 7.08
CA LYS A 193 8.46 -11.05 8.36
C LYS A 193 8.38 -10.06 9.52
N LYS A 194 9.27 -9.05 9.56
CA LYS A 194 9.25 -7.99 10.57
C LYS A 194 7.96 -7.17 10.54
N ILE A 195 7.44 -6.84 9.35
CA ILE A 195 6.17 -6.13 9.19
C ILE A 195 5.02 -6.97 9.76
N VAL A 196 4.91 -8.24 9.34
CA VAL A 196 3.81 -9.12 9.76
C VAL A 196 3.87 -9.37 11.26
N GLN A 197 5.03 -9.70 11.81
CA GLN A 197 5.18 -9.95 13.24
C GLN A 197 4.90 -8.70 14.08
N GLY A 198 5.38 -7.53 13.64
CA GLY A 198 5.16 -6.26 14.32
C GLY A 198 3.70 -5.79 14.31
N GLN A 199 2.91 -6.24 13.33
CA GLN A 199 1.52 -5.81 13.13
C GLN A 199 0.52 -6.98 13.08
N PHE A 200 0.88 -8.15 13.62
CA PHE A 200 0.13 -9.41 13.44
C PHE A 200 -1.34 -9.28 13.84
N LYS A 201 -1.61 -8.63 14.98
CA LYS A 201 -2.99 -8.39 15.45
C LYS A 201 -3.81 -7.54 14.46
N LEU A 202 -3.18 -6.54 13.84
CA LEU A 202 -3.85 -5.68 12.86
C LEU A 202 -4.14 -6.45 11.57
N PHE A 203 -3.19 -7.24 11.07
CA PHE A 203 -3.40 -8.15 9.95
C PHE A 203 -4.56 -9.11 10.25
N LYS A 204 -4.55 -9.75 11.42
CA LYS A 204 -5.62 -10.66 11.83
C LYS A 204 -6.98 -9.99 11.85
N THR A 205 -7.09 -8.77 12.39
CA THR A 205 -8.35 -8.01 12.35
C THR A 205 -8.78 -7.68 10.92
N MET A 206 -7.84 -7.27 10.07
CA MET A 206 -8.09 -6.87 8.68
C MET A 206 -8.60 -8.04 7.82
N TYR A 207 -8.02 -9.23 7.99
CA TYR A 207 -8.29 -10.39 7.13
C TYR A 207 -9.32 -11.37 7.69
N ARG A 208 -9.60 -11.38 9.00
CA ARG A 208 -10.60 -12.26 9.62
C ARG A 208 -11.94 -12.35 8.86
N PRO A 209 -12.62 -11.25 8.50
CA PRO A 209 -13.90 -11.36 7.80
C PRO A 209 -13.79 -12.05 6.44
N ILE A 210 -12.64 -11.90 5.75
CA ILE A 210 -12.37 -12.55 4.46
C ILE A 210 -12.12 -14.04 4.66
N LEU A 211 -11.35 -14.40 5.70
CA LEU A 211 -11.06 -15.79 6.03
C LEU A 211 -12.33 -16.55 6.45
N GLU A 212 -13.19 -15.92 7.24
CA GLU A 212 -14.50 -16.49 7.62
C GLU A 212 -15.40 -16.68 6.39
N GLU A 213 -15.45 -15.71 5.48
CA GLU A 213 -16.19 -15.83 4.20
C GLU A 213 -15.64 -16.97 3.34
N PHE A 214 -14.32 -17.12 3.25
CA PHE A 214 -13.69 -18.14 2.41
C PHE A 214 -13.86 -19.55 3.01
N ALA A 215 -13.74 -19.67 4.33
CA ALA A 215 -14.00 -20.92 5.04
C ALA A 215 -15.47 -21.35 4.89
N ALA A 216 -16.43 -20.41 4.96
CA ALA A 216 -17.84 -20.68 4.75
C ALA A 216 -18.18 -21.14 3.30
N ARG A 217 -17.26 -20.91 2.35
CA ARG A 217 -17.36 -21.37 0.96
C ARG A 217 -16.52 -22.63 0.69
N ASP A 218 -16.05 -23.32 1.73
CA ASP A 218 -15.23 -24.53 1.65
C ASP A 218 -13.93 -24.38 0.84
N LEU A 219 -13.37 -23.17 0.75
CA LEU A 219 -12.10 -22.91 0.05
C LEU A 219 -10.88 -23.38 0.84
N PHE A 220 -11.00 -23.40 2.15
CA PHE A 220 -10.01 -23.99 3.04
C PHE A 220 -10.66 -24.38 4.36
N ARG A 221 -10.00 -25.28 5.08
CA ARG A 221 -10.36 -25.66 6.44
C ARG A 221 -9.37 -25.08 7.42
N ILE A 222 -9.90 -24.48 8.47
CA ILE A 222 -9.12 -24.00 9.61
C ILE A 222 -8.98 -25.17 10.58
N SER A 223 -7.76 -25.65 10.81
CA SER A 223 -7.46 -26.59 11.88
C SER A 223 -6.70 -25.88 12.99
N SER A 224 -7.15 -26.05 14.22
CA SER A 224 -6.39 -25.62 15.40
C SER A 224 -5.42 -26.74 15.78
N SER A 225 -4.10 -26.49 15.71
CA SER A 225 -3.14 -27.40 16.30
C SER A 225 -3.04 -27.19 17.82
N VAL A 226 -2.51 -28.19 18.52
CA VAL A 226 -2.31 -28.21 19.98
C VAL A 226 -1.43 -27.04 20.47
N ASP A 227 -0.65 -26.41 19.59
CA ASP A 227 0.26 -25.29 19.89
C ASP A 227 -0.30 -23.89 19.55
N GLN A 228 -1.63 -23.73 19.45
CA GLN A 228 -2.31 -22.47 19.05
C GLN A 228 -1.94 -21.92 17.67
N LYS A 229 -1.17 -22.67 16.86
CA LYS A 229 -0.97 -22.35 15.45
C LYS A 229 -2.19 -22.84 14.68
N VAL A 230 -2.88 -21.87 14.08
CA VAL A 230 -3.97 -22.13 13.14
C VAL A 230 -3.33 -22.54 11.81
N ASN A 231 -3.53 -23.80 11.43
CA ASN A 231 -3.13 -24.32 10.13
C ASN A 231 -4.34 -24.25 9.19
N ILE A 232 -4.11 -23.77 7.99
CA ILE A 232 -5.12 -23.63 6.95
C ILE A 232 -4.80 -24.65 5.87
N ILE A 233 -5.77 -25.53 5.58
CA ILE A 233 -5.65 -26.58 4.57
C ILE A 233 -6.54 -26.22 3.38
N GLN A 234 -5.97 -26.07 2.19
CA GLN A 234 -6.74 -25.69 1.00
C GLN A 234 -7.62 -26.84 0.49
N SER A 235 -8.86 -26.51 0.13
CA SER A 235 -9.79 -27.39 -0.56
C SER A 235 -10.37 -26.67 -1.78
N GLY A 236 -10.23 -27.26 -2.98
CA GLY A 236 -10.88 -26.72 -4.18
C GLY A 236 -10.20 -25.51 -4.84
N LEU A 237 -8.92 -25.63 -5.21
CA LEU A 237 -8.15 -24.61 -5.97
C LEU A 237 -8.92 -24.00 -7.17
N TRP A 238 -9.76 -24.78 -7.85
CA TRP A 238 -10.55 -24.34 -9.01
C TRP A 238 -11.59 -23.24 -8.69
N ILE A 239 -12.06 -23.14 -7.44
CA ILE A 239 -13.01 -22.10 -7.01
C ILE A 239 -12.27 -20.77 -6.80
N VAL A 240 -11.01 -20.81 -6.34
CA VAL A 240 -10.17 -19.63 -6.15
C VAL A 240 -9.90 -18.93 -7.50
N TYR A 241 -9.71 -19.70 -8.58
CA TYR A 241 -9.59 -19.15 -9.94
C TYR A 241 -10.82 -18.35 -10.39
N ARG A 242 -12.03 -18.72 -9.95
CA ARG A 242 -13.27 -17.99 -10.29
C ARG A 242 -13.50 -16.73 -9.47
N MET A 243 -12.80 -16.57 -8.34
CA MET A 243 -12.89 -15.41 -7.46
C MET A 243 -11.84 -14.34 -7.74
N LEU A 244 -11.17 -14.42 -8.88
CA LEU A 244 -10.33 -13.36 -9.42
C LEU A 244 -11.12 -12.63 -10.53
N PRO A 245 -12.05 -11.71 -10.22
CA PRO A 245 -12.59 -10.85 -11.26
C PRO A 245 -11.45 -9.96 -11.76
N CYS A 246 -11.17 -10.03 -13.06
CA CYS A 246 -10.37 -9.09 -13.86
C CYS A 246 -8.87 -8.91 -13.53
N VAL A 247 -8.35 -9.35 -12.37
CA VAL A 247 -6.94 -9.11 -11.99
C VAL A 247 -5.91 -9.82 -12.90
N PHE A 248 -6.29 -10.92 -13.55
CA PHE A 248 -5.37 -11.75 -14.34
C PHE A 248 -5.36 -11.49 -15.85
N SER A 249 -6.21 -10.62 -16.40
CA SER A 249 -6.14 -10.31 -17.83
C SER A 249 -4.86 -9.54 -18.21
N SER A 250 -4.25 -8.83 -17.26
CA SER A 250 -3.05 -8.02 -17.50
C SER A 250 -1.73 -8.76 -17.27
N PHE A 251 -1.72 -9.83 -16.46
CA PHE A 251 -0.50 -10.63 -16.22
C PHE A 251 -0.28 -11.77 -17.24
N ALA A 252 -1.33 -12.23 -17.92
CA ALA A 252 -1.24 -13.33 -18.87
C ALA A 252 -0.77 -12.92 -20.28
N THR A 253 -0.59 -11.62 -20.57
CA THR A 253 -0.28 -11.12 -21.92
C THR A 253 1.16 -10.71 -22.17
N GLN A 254 2.06 -10.75 -21.17
CA GLN A 254 3.50 -10.64 -21.43
C GLN A 254 4.10 -12.01 -21.79
N LYS A 255 3.90 -12.43 -23.04
CA LYS A 255 4.86 -13.33 -23.68
C LYS A 255 6.21 -12.59 -23.77
N PRO A 256 7.35 -13.22 -23.44
CA PRO A 256 8.64 -12.67 -23.78
C PRO A 256 8.73 -12.68 -25.31
N ASP A 257 8.73 -11.51 -25.92
CA ASP A 257 9.03 -11.36 -27.34
C ASP A 257 10.54 -11.61 -27.49
N GLY A 258 10.87 -12.88 -27.70
CA GLY A 258 12.20 -13.35 -28.01
C GLY A 258 12.60 -12.88 -29.40
N ASN A 259 13.04 -11.63 -29.51
CA ASN A 259 14.03 -11.15 -30.47
C ASN A 259 14.13 -9.64 -30.38
N LYS A 260 15.20 -9.14 -29.75
CA LYS A 260 15.98 -8.03 -30.31
C LYS A 260 17.36 -8.03 -29.70
N ALA A 261 18.30 -8.29 -30.58
CA ALA A 261 19.70 -8.47 -30.36
C ALA A 261 20.37 -7.21 -29.84
N TRP A 262 21.40 -7.44 -29.04
CA TRP A 262 22.56 -6.60 -28.78
C TRP A 262 22.99 -5.78 -30.00
N ARG A 263 23.13 -4.47 -29.81
CA ARG A 263 24.21 -3.70 -30.44
C ARG A 263 24.77 -2.70 -29.42
N GLU A 264 26.02 -2.95 -29.08
CA GLU A 264 26.98 -1.92 -28.70
C GLU A 264 27.01 -0.86 -29.80
N GLU A 265 27.15 0.42 -29.44
CA GLU A 265 28.26 1.24 -29.94
C GLU A 265 28.31 2.59 -29.21
N SER A 266 29.54 2.90 -28.86
CA SER A 266 30.12 4.13 -28.32
C SER A 266 29.71 5.42 -29.03
N ILE A 267 29.51 6.50 -28.27
CA ILE A 267 30.35 7.72 -28.16
C ILE A 267 29.74 8.61 -27.06
#